data_AF-A0A958WQM1-F1
#
_entry.id   AF-A0A958WQM1-F1
#
_cell.length_a   1.000
_cell.length_b   1.000
_cell.length_c   1.000
_cell.angle_alpha   90.00
_cell.angle_beta   90.00
_cell.angle_gamma   90.00
#
_symmetry.space_group_name_H-M   'P 1'
#
loop_
_entity.id
_entity.type
_entity.pdbx_description
1 polymer ?
#
loop_
_entity_poly.entity_id
_entity_poly.type
_entity_poly.pdbx_seq_one_letter_code
_entity_poly.pdbx_strand_id
1 'polypeptide(L)'
;MKEIVCDTNVWYDLPDDFKVENARLVRTFCNVFELLHSDNLVKRFDVGLKAIKALCAGGGIENFYWFNPFAHVMFLESGRAPYLQEQETLSKIILQIAEGQISQEEFLEQLRRASKDDELRNIAQDLNSMFDKRIVTIPDDKNDSIEWTKVYISWRVTEWAKTLGIEYYMQRNFDWSRIELFLNVQALFIRKVVFLKMKYQPKDMFDLWNMVYVSPGNLYWTKEGQGTNRIRWHNLIKEAGMEHYLFDQ
;
A
#
# COMPACT_ATOMS: atom_id res chain seq x y z
N MET A 1 14.98 15.76 7.43
CA MET A 1 13.60 16.13 7.08
C MET A 1 12.74 14.90 7.31
N LYS A 2 11.63 15.00 8.03
CA LYS A 2 10.80 13.83 8.36
C LYS A 2 9.94 13.43 7.16
N GLU A 3 9.67 12.15 6.98
CA GLU A 3 8.82 11.67 5.88
C GLU A 3 7.44 11.26 6.41
N ILE A 4 6.41 11.56 5.62
CA ILE A 4 5.03 11.19 5.90
C ILE A 4 4.53 10.39 4.69
N VAL A 5 4.45 9.07 4.83
CA VAL A 5 3.89 8.19 3.81
C VAL A 5 2.37 8.33 3.84
N CYS A 6 1.79 8.72 2.70
CA CYS A 6 0.35 8.96 2.60
C CYS A 6 -0.38 7.71 2.06
N ASP A 7 -1.51 7.38 2.67
CA ASP A 7 -2.57 6.58 2.06
C ASP A 7 -3.12 7.30 0.82
N THR A 8 -3.59 6.53 -0.16
CA THR A 8 -4.21 7.00 -1.40
C THR A 8 -5.35 7.99 -1.14
N ASN A 9 -6.17 7.74 -0.10
CA ASN A 9 -7.31 8.62 0.22
C ASN A 9 -6.89 10.03 0.63
N VAL A 10 -5.67 10.21 1.17
CA VAL A 10 -5.16 11.52 1.57
C VAL A 10 -5.13 12.48 0.37
N TRP A 11 -4.66 11.99 -0.78
CA TRP A 11 -4.38 12.76 -1.98
C TRP A 11 -5.62 13.39 -2.62
N TYR A 12 -6.81 12.79 -2.46
CA TYR A 12 -8.06 13.34 -2.97
C TYR A 12 -8.45 14.67 -2.32
N ASP A 13 -8.03 14.86 -1.08
CA ASP A 13 -8.46 15.97 -0.23
C ASP A 13 -7.35 17.01 -0.02
N LEU A 14 -6.18 16.84 -0.64
CA LEU A 14 -5.11 17.83 -0.54
C LEU A 14 -5.40 19.05 -1.42
N PRO A 15 -5.21 20.28 -0.91
CA PRO A 15 -5.12 21.46 -1.75
C PRO A 15 -3.80 21.49 -2.51
N ASP A 16 -3.75 22.20 -3.64
CA ASP A 16 -2.61 22.21 -4.58
C ASP A 16 -1.32 22.76 -3.96
N ASP A 17 -1.43 23.60 -2.94
CA ASP A 17 -0.32 24.26 -2.23
C ASP A 17 -0.02 23.65 -0.86
N PHE A 18 -0.59 22.47 -0.55
CA PHE A 18 -0.41 21.84 0.74
C PHE A 18 1.05 21.53 1.04
N LYS A 19 1.50 21.97 2.23
CA LYS A 19 2.84 21.69 2.74
C LYS A 19 2.77 21.36 4.22
N VAL A 20 3.64 20.47 4.65
CA VAL A 20 3.87 20.19 6.08
C VAL A 20 5.20 20.81 6.46
N GLU A 21 5.22 21.59 7.54
CA GLU A 21 6.46 22.20 8.02
C GLU A 21 7.45 21.11 8.47
N ASN A 22 8.71 21.22 8.07
CA ASN A 22 9.80 20.30 8.44
C ASN A 22 9.60 18.81 8.05
N ALA A 23 8.62 18.53 7.18
CA ALA A 23 8.37 17.19 6.68
C ALA A 23 8.08 17.20 5.16
N ARG A 24 8.26 16.04 4.53
CA ARG A 24 7.86 15.81 3.14
C ARG A 24 6.80 14.72 3.07
N LEU A 25 5.81 14.93 2.23
CA LEU A 25 4.85 13.88 1.88
C LEU A 25 5.53 12.92 0.91
N VAL A 26 5.43 11.62 1.20
CA VAL A 26 5.99 10.55 0.40
C VAL A 26 4.87 9.84 -0.32
N ARG A 27 5.10 9.65 -1.63
CA ARG A 27 4.21 8.93 -2.53
C ARG A 27 4.78 7.55 -2.77
N THR A 28 3.91 6.57 -2.93
CA THR A 28 4.31 5.18 -3.12
C THR A 28 3.74 4.62 -4.40
N PHE A 29 4.32 3.50 -4.83
CA PHE A 29 3.75 2.66 -5.87
C PHE A 29 2.28 2.33 -5.61
N CYS A 30 1.91 2.03 -4.36
CA CYS A 30 0.53 1.73 -3.97
C CYS A 30 -0.42 2.88 -4.31
N ASN A 31 -0.02 4.14 -4.07
CA ASN A 31 -0.87 5.29 -4.42
C ASN A 31 -1.10 5.40 -5.93
N VAL A 32 -0.04 5.27 -6.72
CA VAL A 32 -0.12 5.34 -8.20
C VAL A 32 -0.99 4.21 -8.72
N PHE A 33 -0.72 2.98 -8.27
CA PHE A 33 -1.44 1.80 -8.68
C PHE A 33 -2.93 1.91 -8.33
N GLU A 34 -3.25 2.25 -7.07
CA GLU A 34 -4.64 2.34 -6.63
C GLU A 34 -5.39 3.49 -7.33
N LEU A 35 -4.78 4.66 -7.52
CA LEU A 35 -5.42 5.76 -8.25
C LEU A 35 -5.77 5.33 -9.67
N LEU A 36 -4.79 4.80 -10.41
CA LEU A 36 -4.98 4.37 -11.79
C LEU A 36 -6.03 3.26 -11.91
N HIS A 37 -6.17 2.38 -10.92
CA HIS A 37 -7.21 1.35 -10.93
C HIS A 37 -8.48 1.76 -10.16
N SER A 38 -8.64 3.02 -9.79
CA SER A 38 -9.80 3.46 -9.01
C SER A 38 -11.04 3.69 -9.89
N ASP A 39 -12.17 3.24 -9.39
CA ASP A 39 -13.50 3.57 -9.90
C ASP A 39 -13.73 5.10 -10.03
N ASN A 40 -13.08 5.91 -9.19
CA ASN A 40 -13.20 7.36 -9.22
C ASN A 40 -12.67 7.94 -10.53
N LEU A 41 -11.59 7.38 -11.07
CA LEU A 41 -11.05 7.83 -12.35
C LEU A 41 -11.97 7.51 -13.54
N VAL A 42 -12.86 6.53 -13.38
CA VAL A 42 -13.90 6.21 -14.37
C VAL A 42 -15.16 7.05 -14.16
N LYS A 43 -15.64 7.15 -12.92
CA LYS A 43 -16.96 7.70 -12.57
C LYS A 43 -16.94 9.20 -12.25
N ARG A 44 -15.81 9.70 -11.76
CA ARG A 44 -15.61 11.08 -11.27
C ARG A 44 -14.22 11.58 -11.67
N PHE A 45 -13.97 11.62 -12.99
CA PHE A 45 -12.64 11.89 -13.55
C PHE A 45 -11.98 13.14 -12.95
N ASP A 46 -12.70 14.26 -12.79
CA ASP A 46 -12.15 15.49 -12.19
C ASP A 46 -11.57 15.28 -10.79
N VAL A 47 -12.20 14.43 -9.99
CA VAL A 47 -11.76 14.11 -8.62
C VAL A 47 -10.52 13.24 -8.63
N GLY A 48 -10.47 12.24 -9.52
CA GLY A 48 -9.28 11.41 -9.71
C GLY A 48 -8.12 12.21 -10.32
N LEU A 49 -8.39 13.09 -11.28
CA LEU A 49 -7.40 13.98 -11.89
C LEU A 49 -6.81 14.95 -10.85
N LYS A 50 -7.66 15.51 -9.98
CA LYS A 50 -7.18 16.35 -8.85
C LYS A 50 -6.23 15.56 -7.95
N ALA A 51 -6.60 14.32 -7.57
CA ALA A 51 -5.76 13.48 -6.74
C ALA A 51 -4.42 13.14 -7.42
N ILE A 52 -4.43 12.83 -8.72
CA ILE A 52 -3.21 12.62 -9.53
C ILE A 52 -2.34 13.87 -9.56
N LYS A 53 -2.94 15.05 -9.78
CA LYS A 53 -2.20 16.31 -9.77
C LYS A 53 -1.57 16.58 -8.39
N ALA A 54 -2.29 16.35 -7.31
CA ALA A 54 -1.75 16.45 -5.94
C ALA A 54 -0.63 15.42 -5.68
N LEU A 55 -0.78 14.20 -6.20
CA LEU A 55 0.24 13.16 -6.18
C LEU A 55 1.46 13.50 -7.05
N CYS A 56 1.37 14.44 -7.98
CA CYS A 56 2.52 14.89 -8.78
C CYS A 56 3.08 16.25 -8.33
N ALA A 57 2.33 17.06 -7.58
CA ALA A 57 2.70 18.42 -7.17
C ALA A 57 3.80 18.49 -6.10
N GLY A 58 4.91 19.21 -6.30
CA GLY A 58 5.86 19.50 -5.20
C GLY A 58 7.11 18.61 -5.12
N GLY A 59 7.50 17.99 -6.24
CA GLY A 59 8.78 17.33 -6.41
C GLY A 59 8.68 16.28 -7.51
N GLY A 60 9.73 16.13 -8.31
CA GLY A 60 9.74 15.22 -9.43
C GLY A 60 9.68 13.75 -9.01
N ILE A 61 9.95 12.87 -9.97
CA ILE A 61 9.93 11.42 -9.82
C ILE A 61 10.79 10.92 -8.64
N GLU A 62 11.77 11.73 -8.20
CA GLU A 62 12.68 11.45 -7.09
C GLU A 62 12.02 11.37 -5.69
N ASN A 63 10.80 11.88 -5.53
CA ASN A 63 10.06 11.85 -4.25
C ASN A 63 9.06 10.69 -4.14
N PHE A 64 9.18 9.69 -5.02
CA PHE A 64 8.34 8.51 -5.05
C PHE A 64 9.12 7.27 -4.66
N TYR A 65 8.51 6.43 -3.83
CA TYR A 65 8.90 5.02 -3.73
C TYR A 65 8.21 4.22 -4.83
N TRP A 66 8.88 4.15 -5.99
CA TRP A 66 8.38 3.43 -7.18
C TRP A 66 8.44 1.91 -7.06
N PHE A 67 9.28 1.38 -6.18
CA PHE A 67 9.31 -0.05 -5.95
C PHE A 67 7.96 -0.52 -5.45
N ASN A 68 7.39 -1.55 -6.06
CA ASN A 68 6.24 -2.23 -5.46
C ASN A 68 6.63 -2.77 -4.06
N PRO A 69 5.67 -3.12 -3.21
CA PRO A 69 5.96 -3.42 -1.80
C PRO A 69 6.95 -4.59 -1.62
N PHE A 70 6.88 -5.61 -2.47
CA PHE A 70 7.80 -6.75 -2.41
C PHE A 70 9.22 -6.38 -2.85
N ALA A 71 9.34 -5.64 -3.95
CA ALA A 71 10.61 -5.09 -4.41
C ALA A 71 11.25 -4.15 -3.37
N HIS A 72 10.43 -3.38 -2.65
CA HIS A 72 10.87 -2.53 -1.56
C HIS A 72 11.47 -3.34 -0.40
N VAL A 73 10.82 -4.44 0.00
CA VAL A 73 11.38 -5.35 1.01
C VAL A 73 12.72 -5.95 0.57
N MET A 74 12.84 -6.37 -0.69
CA MET A 74 14.13 -6.84 -1.26
C MET A 74 15.21 -5.75 -1.23
N PHE A 75 14.83 -4.49 -1.50
CA PHE A 75 15.72 -3.34 -1.41
C PHE A 75 16.19 -3.07 0.01
N LEU A 76 15.29 -3.17 1.01
CA LEU A 76 15.65 -3.00 2.42
C LEU A 76 16.66 -4.04 2.90
N GLU A 77 16.62 -5.26 2.35
CA GLU A 77 17.58 -6.32 2.67
C GLU A 77 18.94 -6.13 1.98
N SER A 78 18.93 -5.86 0.67
CA SER A 78 20.12 -6.00 -0.17
C SER A 78 20.68 -4.68 -0.73
N GLY A 79 19.95 -3.57 -0.54
CA GLY A 79 20.20 -2.30 -1.23
C GLY A 79 19.89 -2.35 -2.73
N ARG A 80 19.26 -3.43 -3.23
CA ARG A 80 18.93 -3.62 -4.65
C ARG A 80 17.47 -4.06 -4.80
N ALA A 81 16.76 -3.45 -5.75
CA ALA A 81 15.43 -3.89 -6.16
C ALA A 81 15.49 -4.40 -7.60
N PRO A 82 14.65 -5.38 -7.96
CA PRO A 82 14.46 -5.75 -9.35
C PRO A 82 13.86 -4.58 -10.14
N TYR A 83 14.32 -4.40 -11.37
CA TYR A 83 13.70 -3.46 -12.30
C TYR A 83 12.37 -4.03 -12.79
N LEU A 84 11.29 -3.25 -12.66
CA LEU A 84 9.98 -3.63 -13.18
C LEU A 84 9.55 -2.66 -14.27
N GLN A 85 9.36 -3.16 -15.49
CA GLN A 85 8.81 -2.38 -16.60
C GLN A 85 7.43 -1.78 -16.27
N GLU A 86 6.64 -2.45 -15.43
CA GLU A 86 5.36 -1.95 -14.93
C GLU A 86 5.53 -0.62 -14.18
N GLN A 87 6.56 -0.47 -13.35
CA GLN A 87 6.79 0.77 -12.60
C GLN A 87 7.09 1.94 -13.55
N GLU A 88 7.93 1.72 -14.56
CA GLU A 88 8.24 2.72 -15.58
C GLU A 88 6.98 3.11 -16.38
N THR A 89 6.16 2.12 -16.70
CA THR A 89 4.90 2.34 -17.43
C THR A 89 3.93 3.17 -16.61
N LEU A 90 3.71 2.79 -15.34
CA LEU A 90 2.82 3.50 -14.42
C LEU A 90 3.31 4.93 -14.16
N SER A 91 4.62 5.12 -14.00
CA SER A 91 5.20 6.46 -13.79
C SER A 91 5.00 7.38 -14.99
N LYS A 92 5.14 6.84 -16.22
CA LYS A 92 4.89 7.63 -17.45
C LYS A 92 3.42 8.02 -17.56
N ILE A 93 2.52 7.05 -17.39
CA ILE A 93 1.07 7.27 -17.52
C ILE A 93 0.60 8.33 -16.53
N ILE A 94 0.99 8.23 -15.25
CA ILE A 94 0.48 9.17 -14.24
C ILE A 94 0.97 10.61 -14.47
N LEU A 95 2.20 10.78 -14.95
CA LEU A 95 2.74 12.10 -15.33
C LEU A 95 2.02 12.68 -16.55
N GLN A 96 1.80 11.87 -17.59
CA GLN A 96 1.05 12.30 -18.77
C GLN A 96 -0.37 12.76 -18.43
N ILE A 97 -1.03 12.09 -17.48
CA ILE A 97 -2.35 12.51 -16.98
C ILE A 97 -2.24 13.82 -16.20
N ALA A 98 -1.27 13.94 -15.28
CA ALA A 98 -1.08 15.14 -14.48
C ALA A 98 -0.82 16.39 -15.34
N GLU A 99 -0.04 16.23 -16.41
CA GLU A 99 0.33 17.29 -17.37
C GLU A 99 -0.76 17.57 -18.42
N GLY A 100 -1.85 16.81 -18.43
CA GLY A 100 -2.93 16.97 -19.41
C GLY A 100 -2.57 16.54 -20.83
N GLN A 101 -1.57 15.67 -20.98
CA GLN A 101 -1.13 15.13 -22.27
C GLN A 101 -2.02 13.99 -22.78
N ILE A 102 -2.80 13.36 -21.90
CA ILE A 102 -3.78 12.33 -22.24
C ILE A 102 -5.18 12.88 -22.00
N SER A 103 -6.08 12.69 -22.97
CA SER A 103 -7.49 13.08 -22.81
C SER A 103 -8.24 12.12 -21.88
N GLN A 104 -9.35 12.56 -21.29
CA GLN A 104 -10.21 11.67 -20.48
C GLN A 104 -10.63 10.43 -21.26
N GLU A 105 -11.01 10.57 -22.53
CA GLU A 105 -11.48 9.48 -23.38
C GLU A 105 -10.37 8.46 -23.66
N GLU A 106 -9.17 8.94 -23.99
CA GLU A 106 -8.00 8.09 -24.23
C GLU A 106 -7.61 7.33 -22.95
N PHE A 107 -7.65 8.00 -21.80
CA PHE A 107 -7.39 7.38 -20.52
C PHE A 107 -8.45 6.32 -20.15
N LEU A 108 -9.74 6.61 -20.33
CA LEU A 108 -10.81 5.65 -20.06
C LEU A 108 -10.70 4.40 -20.95
N GLU A 109 -10.25 4.55 -22.19
CA GLU A 109 -9.99 3.41 -23.08
C GLU A 109 -8.81 2.56 -22.60
N GLN A 110 -7.74 3.18 -22.11
CA GLN A 110 -6.62 2.45 -21.48
C GLN A 110 -7.06 1.71 -20.20
N LEU A 111 -7.88 2.34 -19.36
CA LEU A 111 -8.41 1.71 -18.14
C LEU A 111 -9.34 0.54 -18.41
N ARG A 112 -10.23 0.65 -19.40
CA ARG A 112 -11.14 -0.46 -19.76
C ARG A 112 -10.39 -1.73 -20.15
N ARG A 113 -9.21 -1.59 -20.74
CA ARG A 113 -8.33 -2.71 -21.10
C ARG A 113 -7.51 -3.25 -19.91
N ALA A 114 -7.37 -2.47 -18.84
CA ALA A 114 -6.51 -2.75 -17.70
C ALA A 114 -7.27 -3.03 -16.38
N SER A 115 -8.61 -2.93 -16.34
CA SER A 115 -9.35 -3.06 -15.09
C SER A 115 -9.13 -4.42 -14.42
N LYS A 116 -8.59 -4.38 -13.20
CA LYS A 116 -8.33 -5.52 -12.31
C LYS A 116 -9.32 -5.60 -11.15
N ASP A 117 -10.43 -4.84 -11.19
CA ASP A 117 -11.39 -4.79 -10.09
C ASP A 117 -12.00 -6.15 -9.76
N ASP A 118 -12.27 -6.95 -10.78
CA ASP A 118 -12.77 -8.32 -10.60
C ASP A 118 -11.69 -9.23 -9.99
N GLU A 119 -10.42 -9.03 -10.33
CA GLU A 119 -9.30 -9.77 -9.74
C GLU A 119 -9.15 -9.47 -8.24
N LEU A 120 -9.19 -8.20 -7.84
CA LEU A 120 -9.11 -7.80 -6.42
C LEU A 120 -10.30 -8.29 -5.60
N ARG A 121 -11.50 -8.27 -6.18
CA ARG A 121 -12.70 -8.85 -5.55
C ARG A 121 -12.56 -10.37 -5.39
N ASN A 122 -12.08 -11.06 -6.41
CA ASN A 122 -11.84 -12.50 -6.35
C ASN A 122 -10.80 -12.84 -5.28
N ILE A 123 -9.69 -12.12 -5.20
CA ILE A 123 -8.67 -12.29 -4.15
C ILE A 123 -9.27 -12.11 -2.75
N ALA A 124 -10.08 -11.06 -2.54
CA ALA A 124 -10.71 -10.84 -1.24
C ALA A 124 -11.70 -11.97 -0.88
N GLN A 125 -12.48 -12.46 -1.86
CA GLN A 125 -13.39 -13.58 -1.66
C GLN A 125 -12.65 -14.87 -1.34
N ASP A 126 -11.57 -15.17 -2.07
CA ASP A 126 -10.74 -16.35 -1.86
C ASP A 126 -10.08 -16.33 -0.49
N LEU A 127 -9.50 -15.19 -0.07
CA LEU A 127 -8.92 -15.02 1.26
C LEU A 127 -9.98 -15.23 2.35
N ASN A 128 -11.14 -14.57 2.24
CA ASN A 128 -12.23 -14.76 3.20
C ASN A 128 -12.69 -16.23 3.26
N SER A 129 -12.78 -16.92 2.12
CA SER A 129 -13.13 -18.35 2.03
C SER A 129 -12.07 -19.23 2.68
N MET A 130 -10.78 -18.94 2.47
CA MET A 130 -9.67 -19.67 3.11
C MET A 130 -9.70 -19.53 4.64
N PHE A 131 -9.99 -18.32 5.14
CA PHE A 131 -10.07 -18.06 6.57
C PHE A 131 -11.34 -18.68 7.20
N ASP A 132 -12.50 -18.57 6.53
CA ASP A 132 -13.75 -19.18 7.00
C ASP A 132 -13.63 -20.72 7.07
N LYS A 133 -12.93 -21.32 6.11
CA LYS A 133 -12.64 -22.77 6.07
C LYS A 133 -11.47 -23.20 6.96
N ARG A 134 -10.81 -22.26 7.67
CA ARG A 134 -9.61 -22.49 8.50
C ARG A 134 -8.51 -23.27 7.77
N ILE A 135 -8.36 -23.03 6.47
CA ILE A 135 -7.31 -23.66 5.66
C ILE A 135 -5.92 -23.23 6.17
N VAL A 136 -5.83 -22.00 6.69
CA VAL A 136 -4.63 -21.46 7.32
C VAL A 136 -4.79 -21.53 8.83
N THR A 137 -3.83 -22.18 9.50
CA THR A 137 -3.70 -22.12 10.96
C THR A 137 -2.66 -21.08 11.31
N ILE A 138 -3.07 -20.08 12.09
CA ILE A 138 -2.18 -19.08 12.68
C ILE A 138 -2.17 -19.23 14.20
N PRO A 139 -1.08 -18.85 14.89
CA PRO A 139 -1.08 -18.76 16.34
C PRO A 139 -2.02 -17.66 16.85
N ASP A 140 -2.72 -17.90 17.97
CA ASP A 140 -3.50 -16.85 18.66
C ASP A 140 -2.63 -15.98 19.57
N ASP A 141 -1.49 -16.50 20.05
CA ASP A 141 -0.54 -15.68 20.79
C ASP A 141 0.00 -14.54 19.93
N LYS A 142 0.16 -13.34 20.52
CA LYS A 142 0.60 -12.14 19.81
C LYS A 142 2.01 -12.31 19.24
N ASN A 143 2.94 -12.84 20.02
CA ASN A 143 4.34 -12.96 19.61
C ASN A 143 4.51 -14.06 18.58
N ASP A 144 3.85 -15.20 18.79
CA ASP A 144 3.88 -16.31 17.82
C ASP A 144 3.24 -15.89 16.49
N SER A 145 2.17 -15.06 16.53
CA SER A 145 1.58 -14.50 15.32
C SER A 145 2.54 -13.57 14.59
N ILE A 146 3.37 -12.78 15.29
CA ILE A 146 4.38 -11.94 14.65
C ILE A 146 5.42 -12.82 13.93
N GLU A 147 5.93 -13.86 14.59
CA GLU A 147 6.89 -14.80 13.97
C GLU A 147 6.28 -15.52 12.77
N TRP A 148 5.02 -15.95 12.86
CA TRP A 148 4.31 -16.51 11.71
C TRP A 148 4.16 -15.48 10.58
N THR A 149 3.83 -14.22 10.89
CA THR A 149 3.72 -13.15 9.89
C THR A 149 5.05 -12.86 9.21
N LYS A 150 6.18 -12.94 9.91
CA LYS A 150 7.52 -12.86 9.29
C LYS A 150 7.70 -13.93 8.22
N VAL A 151 7.42 -15.20 8.56
CA VAL A 151 7.50 -16.33 7.63
C VAL A 151 6.57 -16.12 6.43
N TYR A 152 5.34 -15.66 6.67
CA TYR A 152 4.38 -15.35 5.62
C TYR A 152 4.90 -14.26 4.67
N ILE A 153 5.44 -13.15 5.20
CA ILE A 153 6.01 -12.07 4.39
C ILE A 153 7.20 -12.59 3.57
N SER A 154 8.13 -13.34 4.20
CA SER A 154 9.27 -13.94 3.49
C SER A 154 8.83 -14.84 2.34
N TRP A 155 7.80 -15.68 2.57
CA TRP A 155 7.22 -16.54 1.54
C TRP A 155 6.59 -15.71 0.41
N ARG A 156 5.79 -14.68 0.73
CA ARG A 156 5.15 -13.82 -0.28
C ARG A 156 6.16 -13.11 -1.17
N VAL A 157 7.22 -12.53 -0.59
CA VAL A 157 8.28 -11.85 -1.36
C VAL A 157 9.01 -12.87 -2.25
N THR A 158 9.29 -14.07 -1.72
CA THR A 158 9.94 -15.16 -2.47
C THR A 158 9.08 -15.63 -3.65
N GLU A 159 7.80 -15.90 -3.44
CA GLU A 159 6.89 -16.33 -4.52
C GLU A 159 6.74 -15.23 -5.57
N TRP A 160 6.63 -13.98 -5.14
CA TRP A 160 6.58 -12.86 -6.07
C TRP A 160 7.85 -12.76 -6.92
N ALA A 161 9.05 -12.88 -6.33
CA ALA A 161 10.30 -12.88 -7.08
C ALA A 161 10.37 -14.03 -8.10
N LYS A 162 9.86 -15.22 -7.74
CA LYS A 162 9.76 -16.36 -8.68
C LYS A 162 8.87 -16.07 -9.87
N THR A 163 7.77 -15.32 -9.71
CA THR A 163 6.94 -14.92 -10.86
C THR A 163 7.68 -14.05 -11.89
N LEU A 164 8.79 -13.45 -11.48
CA LEU A 164 9.68 -12.68 -12.35
C LEU A 164 10.88 -13.49 -12.87
N GLY A 165 10.95 -14.79 -12.55
CA GLY A 165 12.11 -15.63 -12.86
C GLY A 165 13.36 -15.28 -12.04
N ILE A 166 13.20 -14.61 -10.90
CA ILE A 166 14.30 -14.21 -10.02
C ILE A 166 14.45 -15.23 -8.91
N GLU A 167 15.65 -15.79 -8.77
CA GLU A 167 16.01 -16.60 -7.60
C GLU A 167 16.30 -15.68 -6.41
N TYR A 168 15.33 -15.57 -5.49
CA TYR A 168 15.44 -14.78 -4.28
C TYR A 168 14.90 -15.57 -3.10
N TYR A 169 15.65 -15.53 -1.99
CA TYR A 169 15.25 -16.05 -0.70
C TYR A 169 15.62 -15.02 0.35
N MET A 170 14.63 -14.55 1.11
CA MET A 170 14.85 -13.62 2.21
C MET A 170 15.80 -14.24 3.23
N GLN A 171 16.80 -13.48 3.65
CA GLN A 171 17.78 -13.91 4.62
C GLN A 171 17.16 -14.02 6.01
N ARG A 172 17.63 -15.00 6.79
CA ARG A 172 17.14 -15.23 8.17
C ARG A 172 17.39 -14.04 9.09
N ASN A 173 18.40 -13.22 8.79
CA ASN A 173 18.78 -12.05 9.57
C ASN A 173 18.24 -10.73 8.99
N PHE A 174 17.17 -10.79 8.17
CA PHE A 174 16.46 -9.58 7.76
C PHE A 174 16.09 -8.72 8.97
N ASP A 175 16.40 -7.43 8.89
CA ASP A 175 16.11 -6.48 9.95
C ASP A 175 14.63 -6.05 9.92
N TRP A 176 13.81 -6.82 10.63
CA TRP A 176 12.36 -6.62 10.70
C TRP A 176 11.94 -5.27 11.29
N SER A 177 12.84 -4.57 12.02
CA SER A 177 12.54 -3.22 12.54
C SER A 177 12.31 -2.20 11.41
N ARG A 178 12.83 -2.46 10.21
CA ARG A 178 12.68 -1.59 9.04
C ARG A 178 11.24 -1.48 8.53
N ILE A 179 10.41 -2.47 8.84
CA ILE A 179 9.00 -2.55 8.44
C ILE A 179 8.10 -2.79 9.66
N GLU A 180 8.50 -2.30 10.84
CA GLU A 180 7.86 -2.57 12.12
C GLU A 180 6.36 -2.26 12.13
N LEU A 181 5.96 -1.11 11.57
CA LEU A 181 4.55 -0.73 11.46
C LEU A 181 3.75 -1.80 10.69
N PHE A 182 4.21 -2.12 9.48
CA PHE A 182 3.55 -3.11 8.63
C PHE A 182 3.49 -4.49 9.31
N LEU A 183 4.61 -4.96 9.88
CA LEU A 183 4.68 -6.28 10.50
C LEU A 183 3.65 -6.41 11.63
N ASN A 184 3.61 -5.45 12.55
CA ASN A 184 2.73 -5.50 13.71
C ASN A 184 1.25 -5.35 13.31
N VAL A 185 0.94 -4.44 12.39
CA VAL A 185 -0.43 -4.24 11.90
C VAL A 185 -0.92 -5.44 11.09
N GLN A 186 -0.09 -6.01 10.23
CA GLN A 186 -0.40 -7.21 9.45
C GLN A 186 -0.67 -8.41 10.37
N ALA A 187 0.16 -8.63 11.39
CA ALA A 187 -0.03 -9.71 12.35
C ALA A 187 -1.37 -9.58 13.09
N LEU A 188 -1.68 -8.38 13.60
CA LEU A 188 -2.96 -8.12 14.24
C LEU A 188 -4.13 -8.30 13.27
N PHE A 189 -4.02 -7.75 12.05
CA PHE A 189 -5.06 -7.84 11.03
C PHE A 189 -5.39 -9.30 10.71
N ILE A 190 -4.38 -10.13 10.44
CA ILE A 190 -4.58 -11.56 10.13
C ILE A 190 -5.25 -12.27 11.32
N ARG A 191 -4.83 -11.99 12.57
CA ARG A 191 -5.52 -12.50 13.77
C ARG A 191 -6.98 -12.09 13.83
N LYS A 192 -7.30 -10.83 13.56
CA LYS A 192 -8.69 -10.35 13.55
C LYS A 192 -9.53 -11.02 12.46
N VAL A 193 -8.94 -11.26 11.29
CA VAL A 193 -9.63 -11.96 10.20
C VAL A 193 -9.91 -13.41 10.57
N VAL A 194 -8.93 -14.13 11.14
CA VAL A 194 -9.08 -15.55 11.49
C VAL A 194 -9.93 -15.77 12.74
N PHE A 195 -9.68 -15.04 13.83
CA PHE A 195 -10.29 -15.31 15.13
C PHE A 195 -11.50 -14.44 15.43
N LEU A 196 -11.55 -13.21 14.91
CA LEU A 196 -12.60 -12.23 15.21
C LEU A 196 -13.57 -12.02 14.04
N LYS A 197 -13.49 -12.86 13.00
CA LYS A 197 -14.36 -12.84 11.80
C LYS A 197 -14.40 -11.49 11.08
N MET A 198 -13.34 -10.70 11.19
CA MET A 198 -13.16 -9.51 10.36
C MET A 198 -13.12 -9.95 8.89
N LYS A 199 -13.81 -9.23 8.00
CA LYS A 199 -13.81 -9.55 6.57
C LYS A 199 -12.75 -8.77 5.81
N TYR A 200 -11.96 -9.47 5.01
CA TYR A 200 -11.04 -8.88 4.05
C TYR A 200 -11.85 -8.14 2.97
N GLN A 201 -11.50 -6.89 2.70
CA GLN A 201 -12.08 -6.07 1.64
C GLN A 201 -11.09 -5.97 0.46
N PRO A 202 -11.56 -5.73 -0.77
CA PRO A 202 -10.69 -5.68 -1.96
C PRO A 202 -9.50 -4.72 -1.85
N LYS A 203 -9.66 -3.60 -1.14
CA LYS A 203 -8.63 -2.58 -0.98
C LYS A 203 -7.69 -2.78 0.21
N ASP A 204 -8.06 -3.66 1.16
CA ASP A 204 -7.28 -3.87 2.39
C ASP A 204 -5.83 -4.23 2.10
N MET A 205 -5.60 -4.94 0.99
CA MET A 205 -4.27 -5.31 0.55
C MET A 205 -3.39 -4.08 0.30
N PHE A 206 -3.88 -3.09 -0.44
CA PHE A 206 -3.09 -1.90 -0.76
C PHE A 206 -2.84 -1.05 0.47
N ASP A 207 -3.85 -0.88 1.33
CA ASP A 207 -3.71 -0.13 2.57
C ASP A 207 -2.63 -0.73 3.49
N LEU A 208 -2.67 -2.06 3.68
CA LEU A 208 -1.66 -2.79 4.45
C LEU A 208 -0.28 -2.68 3.82
N TRP A 209 -0.15 -3.00 2.53
CA TRP A 209 1.15 -2.98 1.86
C TRP A 209 1.75 -1.57 1.73
N ASN A 210 0.93 -0.51 1.76
CA ASN A 210 1.44 0.86 1.79
C ASN A 210 2.21 1.16 3.10
N MET A 211 1.92 0.44 4.19
CA MET A 211 2.65 0.60 5.45
C MET A 211 4.08 0.05 5.40
N VAL A 212 4.42 -0.79 4.40
CA VAL A 212 5.80 -1.30 4.22
C VAL A 212 6.81 -0.19 4.00
N TYR A 213 6.37 0.92 3.40
CA TYR A 213 7.25 2.06 3.11
C TYR A 213 7.54 2.94 4.35
N VAL A 214 6.96 2.61 5.51
CA VAL A 214 7.11 3.40 6.73
C VAL A 214 8.24 2.83 7.57
N SER A 215 9.43 3.43 7.44
CA SER A 215 10.59 3.13 8.29
C SER A 215 10.52 3.81 9.66
N PRO A 216 11.26 3.32 10.67
CA PRO A 216 11.39 4.01 11.96
C PRO A 216 11.77 5.49 11.82
N GLY A 217 11.04 6.36 12.51
CA GLY A 217 11.21 7.82 12.45
C GLY A 217 10.32 8.53 11.41
N ASN A 218 9.74 7.79 10.46
CA ASN A 218 8.75 8.30 9.53
C ASN A 218 7.32 8.18 10.11
N LEU A 219 6.37 8.84 9.46
CA LEU A 219 4.95 8.75 9.82
C LEU A 219 4.12 8.21 8.67
N TYR A 220 2.93 7.75 9.02
CA TYR A 220 1.88 7.29 8.14
C TYR A 220 0.66 8.19 8.30
N TRP A 221 0.14 8.69 7.17
CA TRP A 221 -1.06 9.50 7.15
C TRP A 221 -2.17 8.76 6.42
N THR A 222 -3.28 8.55 7.10
CA THR A 222 -4.53 8.05 6.51
C THR A 222 -5.69 8.97 6.89
N LYS A 223 -6.60 9.20 5.94
CA LYS A 223 -7.80 10.06 6.09
C LYS A 223 -9.07 9.27 6.37
N GLU A 224 -8.93 8.04 6.86
CA GLU A 224 -10.05 7.20 7.24
C GLU A 224 -10.90 7.91 8.33
N GLY A 225 -11.93 8.63 7.88
CA GLY A 225 -12.61 9.69 8.63
C GLY A 225 -13.57 9.20 9.72
N GLN A 226 -13.88 10.11 10.65
CA GLN A 226 -14.81 9.89 11.76
C GLN A 226 -16.19 9.41 11.25
N GLY A 227 -16.45 8.13 11.45
CA GLY A 227 -17.68 7.42 11.12
C GLY A 227 -17.49 5.95 11.49
N THR A 228 -18.52 5.31 12.03
CA THR A 228 -18.45 4.06 12.82
C THR A 228 -17.82 2.83 12.13
N ASN A 229 -17.48 2.90 10.84
CA ASN A 229 -16.80 1.84 10.08
C ASN A 229 -15.50 2.28 9.37
N ARG A 230 -15.05 3.53 9.56
CA ARG A 230 -13.95 4.14 8.78
C ARG A 230 -12.69 4.48 9.59
N ILE A 231 -12.56 4.05 10.85
CA ILE A 231 -11.31 4.23 11.64
C ILE A 231 -10.54 2.91 11.65
N ARG A 232 -10.65 2.11 10.59
CA ARG A 232 -10.18 0.72 10.60
C ARG A 232 -8.66 0.67 10.75
N TRP A 233 -7.93 1.37 9.89
CA TRP A 233 -6.46 1.36 9.90
C TRP A 233 -5.91 2.10 11.10
N HIS A 234 -6.47 3.27 11.41
CA HIS A 234 -6.05 4.03 12.58
C HIS A 234 -6.28 3.25 13.89
N ASN A 235 -7.40 2.54 14.05
CA ASN A 235 -7.63 1.67 15.20
C ASN A 235 -6.69 0.46 15.20
N LEU A 236 -6.49 -0.20 14.06
CA LEU A 236 -5.56 -1.33 13.98
C LEU A 236 -4.12 -0.92 14.34
N ILE A 237 -3.68 0.26 13.90
CA ILE A 237 -2.37 0.80 14.24
C ILE A 237 -2.27 1.07 15.74
N LYS A 238 -3.28 1.69 16.35
CA LYS A 238 -3.35 1.91 17.81
C LYS A 238 -3.39 0.61 18.61
N GLU A 239 -4.23 -0.33 18.20
CA GLU A 239 -4.36 -1.64 18.86
C GLU A 239 -3.09 -2.49 18.73
N ALA A 240 -2.31 -2.30 17.66
CA ALA A 240 -1.00 -2.91 17.51
C ALA A 240 0.08 -2.27 18.42
N GLY A 241 -0.20 -1.11 19.04
CA GLY A 241 0.74 -0.31 19.83
C GLY A 241 1.69 0.53 18.97
N MET A 242 1.24 0.88 17.76
CA MET A 242 2.05 1.55 16.73
C MET A 242 1.60 3.00 16.48
N GLU A 243 0.89 3.62 17.41
CA GLU A 243 0.34 4.97 17.25
C GLU A 243 1.38 6.07 17.04
N HIS A 244 2.62 5.84 17.47
CA HIS A 244 3.72 6.79 17.26
C HIS A 244 4.12 6.94 15.78
N TYR A 245 3.66 6.03 14.90
CA TYR A 245 3.77 6.17 13.46
C TYR A 245 2.65 7.02 12.86
N LEU A 246 1.58 7.35 13.58
CA LEU A 246 0.47 8.12 13.01
C LEU A 246 0.83 9.60 12.88
N PHE A 247 0.55 10.16 11.71
CA PHE A 247 0.50 11.60 11.53
C PHE A 247 -0.90 12.11 11.89
N ASP A 248 -1.00 12.73 13.07
CA ASP A 248 -2.21 13.41 13.52
C ASP A 248 -2.12 14.90 13.13
N GLN A 249 -3.06 15.36 12.30
CA GLN A 249 -3.24 16.77 11.91
C GLN A 249 -4.68 17.20 12.18
#